data_AF-A0A6P2P3R1-F1
#
_entry.id   AF-A0A6P2P3R1-F1
#
_cell.length_a   1.000
_cell.length_b   1.000
_cell.length_c   1.000
_cell.angle_alpha   90.00
_cell.angle_beta   90.00
_cell.angle_gamma   90.00
#
_symmetry.space_group_name_H-M   'P 1'
#
loop_
_entity.id
_entity.type
_entity.pdbx_description
1 polymer ?
#
loop_
_entity_poly.entity_id
_entity_poly.type
_entity_poly.pdbx_seq_one_letter_code
_entity_poly.pdbx_strand_id
1 'polypeptide(L)'
;MIAGLPDTEIKALLQLEDYWVDSNGNREYGNEMMVRDPKMPNLQSFRYRAKDTPGSKFPVNVSLFYANPLDGSFPQMLGEVTIRRVYTILTPEERKQRRLEQQQAKRKKYGEMTLCTGMLCPETGWWQGFTTLSGSDRLLVKKGQRFPTVRTLTPQEEREQQRHSESVAGQWMWLKAEPNDPT
;
A
#
# COMPACT_ATOMS: atom_id res chain seq x y z
N MET A 1 13.39 20.82 -22.99
CA MET A 1 12.13 21.10 -23.71
C MET A 1 12.26 20.54 -25.12
N ILE A 2 11.20 19.94 -25.66
CA ILE A 2 11.19 19.28 -26.97
C ILE A 2 10.19 20.03 -27.87
N ALA A 3 10.64 20.47 -29.04
CA ALA A 3 9.76 21.09 -30.03
C ALA A 3 9.08 20.04 -30.92
N GLY A 4 7.92 20.38 -31.47
CA GLY A 4 7.26 19.58 -32.51
C GLY A 4 6.62 18.26 -32.02
N LEU A 5 6.34 18.14 -30.71
CA LEU A 5 5.66 16.99 -30.15
C LEU A 5 4.30 17.40 -29.55
N PRO A 6 3.23 17.47 -30.38
CA PRO A 6 1.92 17.92 -29.93
C PRO A 6 1.27 16.92 -28.97
N ASP A 7 0.28 17.37 -28.21
CA ASP A 7 -0.43 16.53 -27.23
C ASP A 7 -1.11 15.33 -27.90
N THR A 8 -1.62 15.52 -29.12
CA THR A 8 -2.28 14.49 -29.93
C THR A 8 -1.38 13.28 -30.22
N GLU A 9 -0.09 13.50 -30.47
CA GLU A 9 0.88 12.43 -30.71
C GLU A 9 1.17 11.64 -29.43
N ILE A 10 1.37 12.35 -28.32
CA ILE A 10 1.58 11.75 -26.99
C ILE A 10 0.33 10.98 -26.54
N LYS A 11 -0.85 11.54 -26.80
CA LYS A 11 -2.15 10.92 -26.54
C LYS A 11 -2.28 9.59 -27.25
N ALA A 12 -1.93 9.52 -28.53
CA ALA A 12 -1.96 8.28 -29.29
C ALA A 12 -0.95 7.25 -28.75
N LEU A 13 0.29 7.69 -28.47
CA LEU A 13 1.38 6.82 -28.01
C LEU A 13 1.10 6.22 -26.63
N LEU A 14 0.55 7.01 -25.71
CA LEU A 14 0.23 6.58 -24.35
C LEU A 14 -1.21 6.08 -24.19
N GLN A 15 -1.99 6.01 -25.28
CA GLN A 15 -3.39 5.59 -25.28
C GLN A 15 -4.21 6.39 -24.24
N LEU A 16 -4.16 7.72 -24.32
CA LEU A 16 -4.86 8.60 -23.39
C LEU A 16 -6.28 8.91 -23.89
N GLU A 17 -7.21 8.94 -22.94
CA GLU A 17 -8.63 9.21 -23.13
C GLU A 17 -8.93 10.72 -23.09
N ASP A 18 -10.05 11.14 -23.69
CA ASP A 18 -10.55 12.54 -23.73
C ASP A 18 -11.20 13.04 -22.44
N TYR A 19 -10.74 12.51 -21.31
CA TYR A 19 -11.16 12.94 -19.98
C TYR A 19 -10.02 12.73 -18.99
N TRP A 20 -10.12 13.32 -17.81
CA TRP A 20 -9.28 12.96 -16.67
C TRP A 20 -10.15 12.71 -15.43
N VAL A 21 -9.56 12.12 -14.40
CA VAL A 21 -10.28 11.83 -13.15
C VAL A 21 -9.73 12.71 -12.03
N ASP A 22 -10.59 13.46 -11.35
CA ASP A 22 -10.21 14.33 -10.24
C ASP A 22 -9.88 13.55 -8.96
N SER A 23 -9.50 14.27 -7.89
CA SER A 23 -9.20 13.65 -6.59
C SER A 23 -10.43 13.01 -5.92
N ASN A 24 -11.63 13.37 -6.34
CA ASN A 24 -12.89 12.85 -5.84
C ASN A 24 -13.39 11.64 -6.66
N GLY A 25 -12.71 11.29 -7.76
CA GLY A 25 -13.11 10.21 -8.65
C GLY A 25 -14.07 10.63 -9.78
N ASN A 26 -14.36 11.93 -9.91
CA ASN A 26 -15.22 12.46 -10.96
C ASN A 26 -14.47 12.52 -12.30
N ARG A 27 -15.18 12.21 -13.39
CA ARG A 27 -14.65 12.40 -14.74
C ARG A 27 -14.83 13.84 -15.16
N GLU A 28 -13.73 14.48 -15.50
CA GLU A 28 -13.68 15.84 -15.99
C GLU A 28 -13.41 15.84 -17.50
N TYR A 29 -14.26 16.54 -18.24
CA TYR A 29 -14.16 16.71 -19.68
C TYR A 29 -13.60 18.10 -19.98
N GLY A 30 -12.68 18.18 -20.94
CA GLY A 30 -11.82 19.34 -21.12
C GLY A 30 -10.46 19.06 -20.49
N ASN A 31 -9.54 18.61 -21.34
CA ASN A 31 -8.21 18.19 -20.92
C ASN A 31 -7.27 19.39 -20.74
N GLU A 32 -7.51 20.50 -21.45
CA GLU A 32 -6.76 21.72 -21.25
C GLU A 32 -7.10 22.33 -19.88
N MET A 33 -6.10 22.36 -19.02
CA MET A 33 -6.18 22.99 -17.71
C MET A 33 -5.95 24.49 -17.89
N MET A 34 -6.99 25.31 -17.73
CA MET A 34 -6.87 26.77 -17.72
C MET A 34 -6.18 27.26 -16.43
N VAL A 35 -4.86 27.05 -16.33
CA VAL A 35 -4.03 27.64 -15.27
C VAL A 35 -3.25 28.78 -15.92
N ARG A 36 -3.89 29.94 -16.14
CA ARG A 36 -3.17 31.17 -16.48
C ARG A 36 -2.58 31.72 -15.18
N ASP A 37 -1.42 31.21 -14.78
CA ASP A 37 -0.63 31.80 -13.71
C ASP A 37 0.07 33.07 -14.24
N PRO A 38 -0.10 34.26 -13.63
CA PRO A 38 0.58 35.48 -14.06
C PRO A 38 2.11 35.36 -14.11
N LYS A 39 2.71 34.44 -13.33
CA LYS A 39 4.15 34.14 -13.32
C LYS A 39 4.57 33.20 -14.44
N MET A 40 3.64 32.49 -15.06
CA MET A 40 3.88 31.56 -16.17
C MET A 40 2.86 31.82 -17.30
N PRO A 41 2.84 33.03 -17.88
CA PRO A 41 1.80 33.47 -18.83
C PRO A 41 1.75 32.64 -20.12
N ASN A 42 2.79 31.84 -20.35
CA ASN A 42 3.02 31.07 -21.54
C ASN A 42 2.90 29.55 -21.31
N LEU A 43 2.55 29.13 -20.10
CA LEU A 43 2.32 27.73 -19.76
C LEU A 43 0.94 27.28 -20.24
N GLN A 44 0.90 26.18 -20.99
CA GLN A 44 -0.33 25.47 -21.31
C GLN A 44 -0.23 24.06 -20.77
N SER A 45 -1.24 23.63 -20.03
CA SER A 45 -1.23 22.35 -19.34
C SER A 45 -2.41 21.51 -19.81
N PHE A 46 -2.17 20.22 -20.03
CA PHE A 46 -3.22 19.27 -20.35
C PHE A 46 -3.22 18.12 -19.36
N ARG A 47 -4.38 17.55 -19.07
CA ARG A 47 -4.52 16.39 -18.21
C ARG A 47 -5.42 15.35 -18.86
N TYR A 48 -4.97 14.10 -18.84
CA TYR A 48 -5.67 12.97 -19.43
C TYR A 48 -5.69 11.77 -18.48
N ARG A 49 -6.58 10.83 -18.79
CA ARG A 49 -6.63 9.50 -18.22
C ARG A 49 -5.98 8.51 -19.17
N ALA A 50 -5.03 7.71 -18.71
CA ALA A 50 -4.54 6.58 -19.50
C ALA A 50 -5.61 5.49 -19.56
N LYS A 51 -5.78 4.86 -20.72
CA LYS A 51 -6.72 3.76 -20.91
C LYS A 51 -6.39 2.59 -19.98
N ASP A 52 -7.41 2.09 -19.30
CA ASP A 52 -7.28 0.91 -18.47
C ASP A 52 -7.22 -0.33 -19.39
N THR A 53 -6.07 -1.01 -19.42
CA THR A 53 -5.84 -2.26 -20.17
C THR A 53 -5.91 -3.46 -19.22
N PRO A 54 -6.12 -4.69 -19.70
CA PRO A 54 -6.12 -5.88 -18.84
C PRO A 54 -4.83 -6.07 -18.01
N GLY A 55 -3.70 -5.49 -18.44
CA GLY A 55 -2.44 -5.48 -17.70
C GLY A 55 -2.27 -4.32 -16.71
N SER A 56 -3.17 -3.33 -16.73
CA SER A 56 -3.10 -2.15 -15.87
C SER A 56 -3.39 -2.53 -14.41
N LYS A 57 -2.39 -2.39 -13.54
CA LYS A 57 -2.52 -2.67 -12.10
C LYS A 57 -3.22 -1.55 -11.32
N PHE A 58 -3.16 -0.34 -11.85
CA PHE A 58 -3.75 0.84 -11.23
C PHE A 58 -4.15 1.85 -12.31
N PRO A 59 -5.24 2.59 -12.05
CA PRO A 59 -5.53 3.89 -12.65
C PRO A 59 -4.32 4.83 -12.81
N VAL A 60 -4.19 5.52 -13.95
CA VAL A 60 -3.12 6.50 -14.19
C VAL A 60 -3.65 7.77 -14.83
N ASN A 61 -3.36 8.93 -14.25
CA ASN A 61 -3.52 10.23 -14.90
C ASN A 61 -2.17 10.67 -15.48
N VAL A 62 -2.22 11.30 -16.65
CA VAL A 62 -1.05 11.88 -17.32
C VAL A 62 -1.28 13.37 -17.49
N SER A 63 -0.32 14.19 -17.06
CA SER A 63 -0.33 15.63 -17.30
C SER A 63 0.78 15.98 -18.29
N LEU A 64 0.47 16.84 -19.26
CA LEU A 64 1.42 17.38 -20.23
C LEU A 64 1.56 18.88 -19.99
N PHE A 65 2.79 19.38 -19.98
CA PHE A 65 3.07 20.79 -19.80
C PHE A 65 3.84 21.32 -21.00
N TYR A 66 3.28 22.35 -21.63
CA TYR A 66 3.81 23.01 -22.80
C TYR A 66 4.19 24.46 -22.47
N ALA A 67 5.36 24.87 -22.96
CA ALA A 67 5.74 26.25 -23.03
C ALA A 67 5.41 26.77 -24.44
N ASN A 68 4.53 27.75 -24.52
CA ASN A 68 4.19 28.45 -25.75
C ASN A 68 5.02 29.75 -25.85
N PRO A 69 5.25 30.30 -27.05
CA PRO A 69 5.75 31.66 -27.17
C PRO A 69 4.59 32.65 -26.93
N LEU A 70 4.87 33.82 -26.35
CA LEU A 70 3.89 34.91 -26.31
C LEU A 70 3.85 35.70 -27.63
N ASP A 71 4.98 35.72 -28.33
CA ASP A 71 5.29 36.54 -29.49
C ASP A 71 5.50 35.71 -30.77
N GLY A 72 5.33 34.40 -30.70
CA GLY A 72 5.59 33.48 -31.82
C GLY A 72 7.07 33.16 -32.07
N SER A 73 7.99 33.55 -31.17
CA SER A 73 9.44 33.40 -31.37
C SER A 73 9.94 31.94 -31.46
N PHE A 74 9.19 30.98 -30.92
CA PHE A 74 9.50 29.54 -31.00
C PHE A 74 8.19 28.72 -31.07
N PRO A 75 8.16 27.56 -31.74
CA PRO A 75 6.96 26.71 -31.73
C PRO A 75 6.67 26.19 -30.32
N GLN A 76 5.43 25.77 -30.05
CA GLN A 76 5.07 25.09 -28.80
C GLN A 76 6.10 24.00 -28.43
N MET A 77 6.59 24.04 -27.19
CA MET A 77 7.58 23.08 -26.70
C MET A 77 7.05 22.29 -25.51
N LEU A 78 7.16 20.96 -25.57
CA LEU A 78 6.89 20.10 -24.43
C LEU A 78 7.98 20.29 -23.37
N GLY A 79 7.57 20.70 -22.18
CA GLY A 79 8.42 20.89 -21.02
C GLY A 79 8.46 19.67 -20.11
N GLU A 80 7.30 19.13 -19.76
CA GLU A 80 7.17 18.05 -18.78
C GLU A 80 6.02 17.09 -19.14
N VAL A 81 6.25 15.80 -18.88
CA VAL A 81 5.23 14.76 -18.87
C VAL A 81 5.19 14.16 -17.47
N THR A 82 4.10 14.39 -16.75
CA THR A 82 3.93 13.86 -15.39
C THR A 82 2.95 12.68 -15.42
N ILE A 83 3.43 11.50 -15.06
CA ILE A 83 2.61 10.28 -14.97
C ILE A 83 2.32 9.99 -13.49
N ARG A 84 1.05 10.06 -13.10
CA ARG A 84 0.61 9.87 -11.71
C ARG A 84 -0.31 8.67 -11.59
N ARG A 85 0.09 7.73 -10.75
CA ARG A 85 -0.79 6.64 -10.31
C ARG A 85 -1.91 7.25 -9.47
N VAL A 86 -3.14 6.91 -9.79
CA VAL A 86 -4.30 7.31 -9.00
C VAL A 86 -4.57 6.17 -8.03
N TYR A 87 -3.97 6.26 -6.85
CA TYR A 87 -4.35 5.37 -5.77
C TYR A 87 -5.70 5.82 -5.22
N THR A 88 -6.68 4.93 -5.18
CA THR A 88 -7.86 5.16 -4.36
C THR A 88 -7.38 5.30 -2.92
N ILE A 89 -7.53 6.49 -2.34
CA ILE A 89 -7.26 6.68 -0.92
C ILE A 89 -8.32 5.87 -0.18
N LEU A 90 -7.94 4.68 0.30
CA LEU A 90 -8.84 3.86 1.09
C LEU A 90 -9.31 4.67 2.30
N THR A 91 -10.60 4.62 2.60
CA THR A 91 -11.13 5.22 3.83
C THR A 91 -10.49 4.55 5.05
N PRO A 92 -10.45 5.21 6.22
CA PRO A 92 -9.95 4.56 7.45
C PRO A 92 -10.64 3.23 7.75
N GLU A 93 -11.91 3.08 7.39
CA GLU A 93 -12.70 1.86 7.54
C GLU A 93 -12.26 0.77 6.57
N GLU A 94 -12.10 1.08 5.28
CA GLU A 94 -11.58 0.14 4.28
C GLU A 94 -10.17 -0.35 4.64
N ARG A 95 -9.31 0.53 5.20
CA ARG A 95 -7.99 0.13 5.70
C ARG A 95 -8.11 -0.82 6.89
N LYS A 96 -9.03 -0.58 7.82
CA LYS A 96 -9.29 -1.50 8.94
C LYS A 96 -9.77 -2.86 8.43
N GLN A 97 -10.71 -2.87 7.48
CA GLN A 97 -11.25 -4.09 6.88
C GLN A 97 -10.16 -4.90 6.17
N ARG A 98 -9.34 -4.27 5.31
CA ARG A 98 -8.22 -4.96 4.66
C ARG A 98 -7.19 -5.51 5.64
N ARG A 99 -6.89 -4.79 6.73
CA ARG A 99 -6.00 -5.30 7.79
C ARG A 99 -6.60 -6.53 8.48
N LEU A 100 -7.90 -6.52 8.73
CA LEU A 100 -8.61 -7.66 9.34
C LEU A 100 -8.56 -8.88 8.42
N GLU A 101 -8.86 -8.72 7.14
CA GLU A 101 -8.80 -9.79 6.13
C GLU A 101 -7.39 -10.39 6.03
N GLN A 102 -6.35 -9.54 5.99
CA GLN A 102 -4.96 -10.01 5.97
C GLN A 102 -4.59 -10.76 7.25
N GLN A 103 -5.03 -10.30 8.42
CA GLN A 103 -4.79 -10.99 9.69
C GLN A 103 -5.48 -12.35 9.73
N GLN A 104 -6.73 -12.44 9.26
CA GLN A 104 -7.48 -13.69 9.16
C GLN A 104 -6.81 -14.67 8.20
N ALA A 105 -6.40 -14.20 7.01
CA ALA A 105 -5.71 -15.02 6.03
C ALA A 105 -4.38 -15.57 6.58
N LYS A 106 -3.59 -14.74 7.28
CA LYS A 106 -2.36 -15.19 7.95
C LYS A 106 -2.64 -16.19 9.05
N ARG A 107 -3.63 -15.94 9.90
CA ARG A 107 -4.01 -16.88 10.97
C ARG A 107 -4.44 -18.23 10.42
N LYS A 108 -5.23 -18.24 9.34
CA LYS A 108 -5.61 -19.47 8.63
C LYS A 108 -4.38 -20.20 8.07
N LYS A 109 -3.56 -19.49 7.28
CA LYS A 109 -2.33 -20.04 6.69
C LYS A 109 -1.40 -20.66 7.74
N TYR A 110 -1.14 -19.94 8.83
CA TYR A 110 -0.22 -20.40 9.86
C TYR A 110 -0.85 -21.43 10.82
N GLY A 111 -2.17 -21.41 11.00
CA GLY A 111 -2.90 -22.46 11.71
C GLY A 111 -2.81 -23.81 10.99
N GLU A 112 -2.89 -23.81 9.66
CA GLU A 112 -2.70 -25.01 8.83
C GLU A 112 -1.27 -25.56 8.87
N MET A 113 -0.26 -24.74 9.21
CA MET A 113 1.15 -25.15 9.29
C MET A 113 1.51 -25.87 10.60
N THR A 114 0.62 -25.91 11.59
CA THR A 114 0.86 -26.56 12.90
C THR A 114 2.25 -26.27 13.49
N LEU A 115 2.59 -24.99 13.60
CA LEU A 115 3.93 -24.55 14.04
C LEU A 115 4.16 -24.93 15.51
N CYS A 116 5.33 -25.52 15.81
CA CYS A 116 5.69 -25.99 17.14
C CYS A 116 7.01 -25.38 17.63
N THR A 117 7.27 -25.45 18.94
CA THR A 117 8.58 -25.13 19.54
C THR A 117 9.72 -25.78 18.77
N GLY A 118 10.79 -25.02 18.53
CA GLY A 118 11.97 -25.47 17.79
C GLY A 118 11.89 -25.27 16.26
N MET A 119 10.69 -25.15 15.68
CA MET A 119 10.54 -24.82 14.25
C MET A 119 11.00 -23.39 13.94
N LEU A 120 11.47 -23.17 12.72
CA LEU A 120 11.85 -21.83 12.27
C LEU A 120 10.60 -20.99 12.01
N CYS A 121 10.59 -19.80 12.59
CA CYS A 121 9.53 -18.83 12.39
C CYS A 121 9.51 -18.37 10.92
N PRO A 122 8.37 -18.53 10.21
CA PRO A 122 8.29 -18.22 8.78
C PRO A 122 8.31 -16.72 8.49
N GLU A 123 7.87 -15.89 9.44
CA GLU A 123 7.74 -14.45 9.28
C GLU A 123 7.81 -13.72 10.64
N THR A 124 8.43 -12.54 10.67
CA THR A 124 8.47 -11.72 11.88
C THR A 124 7.08 -11.25 12.28
N GLY A 125 6.68 -11.48 13.53
CA GLY A 125 5.43 -10.94 14.07
C GLY A 125 5.12 -11.43 15.47
N TRP A 126 3.95 -11.04 15.99
CA TRP A 126 3.47 -11.51 17.29
C TRP A 126 2.78 -12.85 17.13
N TRP A 127 3.30 -13.82 17.87
CA TRP A 127 2.80 -15.18 17.93
C TRP A 127 2.26 -15.48 19.32
N GLN A 128 1.19 -16.26 19.37
CA GLN A 128 0.65 -16.79 20.62
C GLN A 128 0.99 -18.26 20.74
N GLY A 129 1.65 -18.61 21.84
CA GLY A 129 1.98 -19.96 22.24
C GLY A 129 0.80 -20.60 22.98
N PHE A 130 0.50 -21.85 22.65
CA PHE A 130 -0.53 -22.65 23.29
C PHE A 130 0.07 -23.98 23.73
N THR A 131 -0.29 -24.39 24.94
CA THR A 131 -0.06 -25.73 25.49
C THR A 131 -1.42 -26.43 25.64
N THR A 132 -1.40 -27.71 26.00
CA THR A 132 -2.64 -28.46 26.31
C THR A 132 -3.40 -27.91 27.51
N LEU A 133 -2.74 -27.11 28.35
CA LEU A 133 -3.29 -26.59 29.61
C LEU A 133 -3.67 -25.11 29.52
N SER A 134 -3.02 -24.32 28.67
CA SER A 134 -3.28 -22.89 28.57
C SER A 134 -2.74 -22.25 27.29
N GLY A 135 -3.34 -21.13 26.88
CA GLY A 135 -2.84 -20.22 25.83
C GLY A 135 -2.10 -19.05 26.45
N SER A 136 -0.82 -19.22 26.76
CA SER A 136 -0.14 -18.52 27.84
C SER A 136 0.88 -17.48 27.40
N ASP A 137 1.56 -17.67 26.27
CA ASP A 137 2.63 -16.77 25.83
C ASP A 137 2.27 -15.97 24.60
N ARG A 138 2.63 -14.68 24.61
CA ARG A 138 2.59 -13.82 23.43
C ARG A 138 3.98 -13.24 23.24
N LEU A 139 4.63 -13.61 22.15
CA LEU A 139 6.01 -13.22 21.88
C LEU A 139 6.18 -12.74 20.45
N LEU A 140 7.00 -11.70 20.30
CA LEU A 140 7.53 -11.28 19.00
C LEU A 140 8.64 -12.24 18.60
N VAL A 141 8.44 -13.00 17.53
CA VAL A 141 9.44 -13.95 17.02
C VAL A 141 9.88 -13.49 15.64
N LYS A 142 11.19 -13.33 15.43
CA LYS A 142 11.74 -12.89 14.15
C LYS A 142 11.80 -14.04 13.14
N LYS A 143 11.64 -13.73 11.85
CA LYS A 143 11.81 -14.70 10.76
C LYS A 143 13.16 -15.43 10.90
N GLY A 144 13.14 -16.76 10.78
CA GLY A 144 14.33 -17.61 10.90
C GLY A 144 14.79 -17.87 12.34
N GLN A 145 14.17 -17.25 13.35
CA GLN A 145 14.38 -17.63 14.74
C GLN A 145 13.57 -18.89 15.06
N ARG A 146 14.09 -19.77 15.93
CA ARG A 146 13.33 -20.91 16.42
C ARG A 146 12.24 -20.44 17.39
N PHE A 147 11.04 -21.02 17.25
CA PHE A 147 9.98 -20.81 18.23
C PHE A 147 10.42 -21.28 19.63
N PRO A 148 10.26 -20.46 20.68
CA PRO A 148 10.68 -20.82 22.02
C PRO A 148 9.73 -21.86 22.63
N THR A 149 10.10 -22.34 23.82
CA THR A 149 9.17 -23.05 24.70
C THR A 149 8.06 -22.11 25.16
N VAL A 150 6.91 -22.68 25.53
CA VAL A 150 5.71 -21.98 25.97
C VAL A 150 5.53 -22.23 27.47
N ARG A 151 5.23 -21.19 28.22
CA ARG A 151 4.91 -21.22 29.65
C ARG A 151 3.63 -22.03 29.90
N THR A 152 3.54 -22.79 30.98
CA THR A 152 2.29 -23.51 31.33
C THR A 152 1.26 -22.61 32.00
N LEU A 153 1.70 -21.54 32.66
CA LEU A 153 0.87 -20.54 33.32
C LEU A 153 1.14 -19.15 32.75
N THR A 154 0.09 -18.34 32.62
CA THR A 154 0.18 -16.90 32.40
C THR A 154 0.77 -16.19 33.62
N PRO A 155 1.34 -14.97 33.47
CA PRO A 155 1.82 -14.18 34.60
C PRO A 155 0.76 -13.89 35.68
N GLN A 156 -0.52 -13.92 35.32
CA GLN A 156 -1.61 -13.76 36.27
C GLN A 156 -1.85 -15.05 37.07
N GLU A 157 -1.96 -16.18 36.38
CA GLU A 157 -2.15 -17.50 37.02
C GLU A 157 -0.99 -17.88 37.93
N GLU A 158 0.25 -17.54 37.58
CA GLU A 158 1.41 -17.74 38.47
C GLU A 158 1.24 -17.01 39.81
N ARG A 159 0.70 -15.79 39.79
CA ARG A 159 0.48 -14.99 41.00
C ARG A 159 -0.67 -15.54 41.83
N GLU A 160 -1.76 -15.93 41.18
CA GLU A 160 -2.95 -16.48 41.83
C GLU A 160 -2.65 -17.84 42.47
N GLN A 161 -1.90 -18.70 41.78
CA GLN A 161 -1.54 -20.04 42.25
C GLN A 161 -0.28 -20.06 43.11
N GLN A 162 0.43 -18.93 43.23
CA GLN A 162 1.73 -18.82 43.92
C GLN A 162 2.73 -19.89 43.47
N ARG A 163 2.67 -20.28 42.18
CA ARG A 163 3.49 -21.32 41.58
C ARG A 163 4.24 -20.76 40.38
N HIS A 164 5.50 -21.16 40.22
CA HIS A 164 6.29 -20.84 39.04
C HIS A 164 5.78 -21.61 37.81
N SER A 165 5.69 -20.91 36.67
CA SER A 165 5.38 -21.52 35.38
C SER A 165 6.54 -22.38 34.89
N GLU A 166 6.20 -23.52 34.30
CA GLU A 166 7.14 -24.40 33.64
C GLU A 166 7.16 -24.08 32.14
N SER A 167 8.33 -24.15 31.51
CA SER A 167 8.47 -23.92 30.08
C SER A 167 8.45 -25.24 29.33
N VAL A 168 7.40 -25.51 28.58
CA VAL A 168 7.17 -26.78 27.86
C VAL A 168 7.14 -26.58 26.35
N ALA A 169 7.22 -27.67 25.59
CA ALA A 169 6.98 -27.61 24.14
C ALA A 169 5.51 -27.27 23.88
N GLY A 170 5.27 -26.33 22.97
CA GLY A 170 3.92 -25.89 22.62
C GLY A 170 3.75 -25.60 21.13
N GLN A 171 2.52 -25.24 20.77
CA GLN A 171 2.15 -24.82 19.43
C GLN A 171 2.10 -23.29 19.34
N TRP A 172 2.34 -22.76 18.15
CA TRP A 172 2.40 -21.33 17.89
C TRP A 172 1.41 -20.95 16.81
N MET A 173 0.60 -19.92 17.08
CA MET A 173 -0.35 -19.37 16.11
C MET A 173 -0.13 -17.88 15.94
N TRP A 174 -0.34 -17.40 14.73
CA TRP A 174 -0.22 -15.98 14.41
C TRP A 174 -1.29 -15.16 15.13
N LEU A 175 -0.87 -14.05 15.74
CA LEU A 175 -1.76 -13.16 16.45
C LEU A 175 -1.94 -11.83 15.70
N LYS A 176 -0.86 -11.07 15.46
CA LYS A 176 -0.86 -9.88 14.59
C LYS A 176 0.57 -9.47 14.22
N ALA A 177 0.74 -8.78 13.11
CA ALA A 177 1.93 -7.94 12.91
C ALA A 177 1.78 -6.68 13.76
N GLU A 178 2.90 -6.02 14.08
CA GLU A 178 2.84 -4.73 14.79
C GLU A 178 1.88 -3.75 14.11
N PRO A 179 1.15 -2.93 14.87
CA PRO A 179 0.69 -1.67 14.31
C PRO A 179 1.96 -0.86 14.02
N ASN A 180 2.30 -0.68 12.74
CA ASN A 180 3.36 0.26 12.36
C ASN A 180 3.11 1.60 13.07
N ASP A 181 4.19 2.16 13.61
CA ASP A 181 4.28 3.49 14.19
C ASP A 181 3.45 4.52 13.42
N PRO A 182 2.72 5.41 14.12
CA PRO A 182 2.29 6.67 13.52
C PRO A 182 3.55 7.51 13.28
N THR A 183 3.95 7.65 12.02
CA THR A 183 4.80 8.75 11.57
C THR A 183 3.94 9.76 10.84
#